data_AF-A0A2E8TIP5-F1
#
_entry.id   AF-A0A2E8TIP5-F1
#
_cell.length_a   1.000
_cell.length_b   1.000
_cell.length_c   1.000
_cell.angle_alpha   90.00
_cell.angle_beta   90.00
_cell.angle_gamma   90.00
#
_symmetry.space_group_name_H-M   'P 1'
#
loop_
_entity.id
_entity.type
_entity.pdbx_description
1 polymer ?
#
loop_
_entity_poly.entity_id
_entity_poly.type
_entity_poly.pdbx_seq_one_letter_code
_entity_poly.pdbx_strand_id
1 'polypeptide(L)'
;MNSPDNILVFSIKDGNILIDSKKSANVKNFIADLNGVDLDTINKIKDKFITFDRNVSNKNGSFVVVCQFSFNDKLTIVPTLQEAYDYIEMEEIERQLNI
;
A
#
# COMPACT_ATOMS: atom_id res chain seq x y z
N MET A 1 -9.76 9.13 -12.89
CA MET A 1 -8.64 8.17 -12.94
C MET A 1 -9.23 6.78 -12.74
N ASN A 2 -8.97 5.84 -13.66
CA ASN A 2 -9.33 4.44 -13.45
C ASN A 2 -8.35 3.89 -12.41
N SER A 3 -8.84 3.35 -11.28
CA SER A 3 -7.99 2.56 -10.40
C SER A 3 -7.46 1.39 -11.25
N PRO A 4 -6.14 1.21 -11.39
CA PRO A 4 -5.60 0.13 -12.21
C PRO A 4 -6.09 -1.21 -11.67
N ASP A 5 -6.48 -2.11 -12.57
CA ASP A 5 -7.06 -3.43 -12.23
C ASP A 5 -6.07 -4.33 -11.46
N ASN A 6 -4.83 -3.92 -11.20
CA ASN A 6 -3.82 -4.67 -10.45
C ASN A 6 -3.59 -4.14 -9.01
N ILE A 7 -4.34 -3.13 -8.56
CA ILE A 7 -4.18 -2.50 -7.23
C ILE A 7 -5.34 -2.85 -6.31
N LEU A 8 -5.03 -3.38 -5.13
CA LEU A 8 -6.00 -3.56 -4.04
C LEU A 8 -5.77 -2.51 -2.96
N VAL A 9 -6.82 -1.73 -2.69
CA VAL A 9 -6.85 -0.78 -1.58
C VAL A 9 -7.59 -1.43 -0.41
N PHE A 10 -7.00 -1.37 0.77
CA PHE A 10 -7.64 -1.81 2.00
C PHE A 10 -7.38 -0.84 3.14
N SER A 11 -8.34 -0.73 4.06
CA SER A 11 -8.24 0.04 5.29
C SER A 11 -8.39 -0.85 6.51
N ILE A 12 -7.97 -0.35 7.67
CA ILE A 12 -8.14 -1.04 8.95
C ILE A 12 -9.13 -0.26 9.79
N LYS A 13 -10.22 -0.91 10.21
CA LYS A 13 -11.18 -0.34 11.16
C LYS A 13 -11.51 -1.37 12.22
N ASP A 14 -11.38 -0.99 13.49
CA ASP A 14 -11.68 -1.83 14.65
C ASP A 14 -10.97 -3.21 14.62
N GLY A 15 -9.73 -3.23 14.12
CA GLY A 15 -8.94 -4.46 13.97
C GLY A 15 -9.34 -5.36 12.78
N ASN A 16 -10.33 -4.96 11.98
CA ASN A 16 -10.76 -5.65 10.78
C ASN A 16 -10.16 -4.99 9.54
N ILE A 17 -9.86 -5.81 8.52
CA ILE A 17 -9.44 -5.34 7.20
C ILE A 17 -10.68 -5.12 6.35
N LEU A 18 -10.87 -3.90 5.87
CA LEU A 18 -11.91 -3.52 4.92
C LEU A 18 -11.27 -3.39 3.53
N ILE A 19 -11.85 -4.04 2.52
CA ILE A 19 -11.35 -3.96 1.14
C ILE A 19 -12.17 -2.90 0.42
N ASP A 20 -11.50 -1.81 0.02
CA ASP A 20 -12.15 -0.61 -0.51
C ASP A 20 -12.23 -0.60 -2.05
N SER A 21 -11.50 -1.50 -2.74
CA SER A 21 -11.54 -1.64 -4.21
C SER A 21 -12.08 -3.00 -4.69
N LYS A 22 -12.49 -3.08 -5.96
CA LYS A 22 -13.00 -4.32 -6.58
C LYS A 22 -11.90 -5.38 -6.60
N LYS A 23 -12.25 -6.61 -6.20
CA LYS A 23 -11.39 -7.79 -6.36
C LYS A 23 -11.07 -7.98 -7.84
N SER A 24 -9.81 -7.82 -8.19
CA SER A 24 -9.27 -8.25 -9.47
C SER A 24 -8.61 -9.62 -9.34
N ALA A 25 -8.65 -10.40 -10.41
CA ALA A 25 -7.99 -11.70 -10.46
C ALA A 25 -6.45 -11.61 -10.48
N ASN A 26 -5.88 -10.43 -10.72
CA ASN A 26 -4.44 -10.24 -10.91
C ASN A 26 -3.87 -9.07 -10.08
N VAL A 27 -4.26 -8.98 -8.80
CA VAL A 27 -3.71 -7.99 -7.87
C VAL A 27 -2.23 -8.28 -7.63
N LYS A 28 -1.39 -7.26 -7.87
CA LYS A 28 0.05 -7.29 -7.58
C LYS A 28 0.46 -6.18 -6.62
N ASN A 29 -0.23 -5.05 -6.68
CA ASN A 29 0.09 -3.86 -5.91
C ASN A 29 -0.98 -3.65 -4.83
N PHE A 30 -0.56 -3.09 -3.71
CA PHE A 30 -1.38 -2.97 -2.52
C PHE A 30 -1.23 -1.59 -1.91
N ILE A 31 -2.35 -0.98 -1.53
CA ILE A 31 -2.37 0.26 -0.78
C ILE A 31 -3.08 0.02 0.55
N ALA A 32 -2.40 0.33 1.65
CA ALA A 32 -3.00 0.34 2.97
C ALA A 32 -3.38 1.77 3.36
N ASP A 33 -4.67 2.07 3.44
CA ASP A 33 -5.15 3.36 3.97
C ASP A 33 -5.28 3.28 5.50
N LEU A 34 -4.39 4.00 6.18
CA LEU A 34 -4.34 4.08 7.64
C LEU A 34 -4.92 5.41 8.16
N ASN A 35 -5.58 6.20 7.32
CA ASN A 35 -6.26 7.40 7.79
C ASN A 35 -7.34 7.03 8.82
N GLY A 36 -7.26 7.64 10.01
CA GLY A 36 -8.17 7.34 11.12
C GLY A 36 -7.79 6.11 11.95
N VAL A 37 -6.67 5.45 11.66
CA VAL A 37 -6.10 4.40 12.51
C VAL A 37 -5.24 5.04 13.60
N ASP A 38 -5.42 4.60 14.84
CA ASP A 38 -4.65 5.10 15.97
C ASP A 38 -3.19 4.60 15.97
N LEU A 39 -2.30 5.36 16.62
CA LEU A 39 -0.88 5.08 16.65
C LEU A 39 -0.53 3.76 17.35
N ASP A 40 -1.33 3.33 18.34
CA ASP A 40 -1.09 2.05 19.03
C ASP A 40 -1.36 0.88 18.10
N THR A 41 -2.43 0.96 17.30
CA THR A 41 -2.73 -0.02 16.25
C THR A 41 -1.63 -0.03 15.18
N ILE A 42 -1.18 1.13 14.70
CA ILE A 42 -0.07 1.25 13.73
C ILE A 42 1.20 0.58 14.29
N ASN A 43 1.53 0.83 15.55
CA ASN A 43 2.70 0.22 16.20
C ASN A 43 2.61 -1.31 16.30
N LYS A 44 1.41 -1.87 16.46
CA LYS A 44 1.18 -3.32 16.53
C LYS A 44 1.28 -4.01 15.16
N ILE A 45 0.99 -3.30 14.07
CA ILE A 45 0.93 -3.86 12.72
C ILE A 45 2.18 -3.55 11.88
N LYS A 46 3.01 -2.55 12.26
CA LYS A 46 4.15 -2.10 11.46
C LYS A 46 5.09 -3.23 11.02
N ASP A 47 5.41 -4.18 11.89
CA ASP A 47 6.34 -5.27 11.56
C ASP A 47 5.72 -6.27 10.57
N LYS A 48 4.40 -6.45 10.63
CA LYS A 48 3.65 -7.24 9.64
C LYS A 48 3.64 -6.53 8.29
N PHE A 49 3.50 -5.20 8.29
CA PHE A 49 3.53 -4.39 7.07
C PHE A 49 4.90 -4.43 6.40
N ILE A 50 6.00 -4.33 7.17
CA ILE A 50 7.36 -4.46 6.63
C ILE A 50 7.59 -5.86 6.03
N THR A 51 7.06 -6.90 6.68
CA THR A 51 7.15 -8.27 6.14
C THR A 51 6.31 -8.43 4.88
N PHE A 52 5.12 -7.82 4.85
CA PHE A 52 4.22 -7.85 3.70
C PHE A 52 4.81 -7.11 2.51
N ASP A 53 5.35 -5.91 2.73
CA ASP A 53 6.08 -5.11 1.75
C ASP A 53 7.13 -5.94 1.00
N ARG A 54 8.06 -6.55 1.73
CA ARG A 54 9.09 -7.43 1.16
C ARG A 54 8.51 -8.58 0.33
N ASN A 55 7.41 -9.19 0.78
CA ASN A 55 6.76 -10.28 0.06
C ASN A 55 6.11 -9.80 -1.24
N VAL A 56 5.60 -8.58 -1.26
CA VAL A 56 5.01 -7.92 -2.43
C VAL A 56 6.12 -7.52 -3.41
N SER A 57 7.19 -6.89 -2.94
CA SER A 57 8.35 -6.51 -3.77
C SER A 57 9.03 -7.71 -4.42
N ASN A 58 9.17 -8.83 -3.69
CA ASN A 58 9.73 -10.09 -4.24
C ASN A 58 8.89 -10.69 -5.38
N LYS A 59 7.64 -10.24 -5.55
CA LYS A 59 6.73 -10.64 -6.64
C LYS A 59 6.55 -9.53 -7.68
N ASN A 60 7.45 -8.55 -7.71
CA ASN A 60 7.41 -7.37 -8.58
C ASN A 60 6.14 -6.54 -8.40
N GLY A 61 5.59 -6.52 -7.19
CA GLY A 61 4.51 -5.61 -6.81
C GLY A 61 5.01 -4.50 -5.88
N SER A 62 4.16 -3.50 -5.66
CA SER A 62 4.41 -2.39 -4.73
C SER A 62 3.45 -2.45 -3.55
N PHE A 63 3.93 -2.12 -2.36
CA PHE A 63 3.10 -1.86 -1.20
C PHE A 63 3.31 -0.43 -0.70
N VAL A 64 2.23 0.35 -0.67
CA VAL A 64 2.27 1.75 -0.24
C VAL A 64 1.30 1.97 0.90
N VAL A 65 1.70 2.75 1.90
CA VAL A 65 0.88 3.08 3.05
C VAL A 65 0.44 4.54 2.97
N VAL A 66 -0.86 4.79 3.10
CA VAL A 66 -1.41 6.14 3.18
C VAL A 66 -1.53 6.54 4.65
N CYS A 67 -0.75 7.53 5.06
CA CYS A 67 -0.78 8.09 6.42
C CYS A 67 -0.23 9.52 6.43
N GLN A 68 -0.82 10.39 7.24
CA GLN A 68 -0.40 11.81 7.37
C GLN A 68 0.99 11.98 8.02
N PHE A 69 1.52 10.95 8.67
CA PHE A 69 2.84 10.97 9.30
C PHE A 69 3.64 9.74 8.92
N SER A 70 4.95 9.93 8.74
CA SER A 70 5.88 8.80 8.61
C SER A 70 6.14 8.19 9.98
N PHE A 71 6.02 6.88 10.07
CA PHE A 71 6.28 6.11 11.30
C PHE A 71 7.34 5.01 11.10
N ASN A 72 7.80 4.80 9.86
CA ASN A 72 8.81 3.78 9.55
C ASN A 72 9.51 4.05 8.21
N ASP A 73 10.84 4.13 8.25
CA ASP A 73 11.64 4.42 7.04
C ASP A 73 11.79 3.23 6.08
N LYS A 74 11.35 2.02 6.48
CA LYS A 74 11.35 0.83 5.63
C LYS A 74 10.07 0.66 4.80
N LEU A 75 9.07 1.51 5.03
CA LEU A 75 7.81 1.49 4.32
C LEU A 75 7.70 2.73 3.45
N THR A 76 7.16 2.59 2.25
CA THR A 76 6.75 3.73 1.45
C THR A 76 5.47 4.30 2.04
N ILE A 77 5.59 5.42 2.75
CA ILE A 77 4.47 6.12 3.40
C ILE A 77 4.24 7.45 2.70
N VAL A 78 3.02 7.66 2.22
CA VAL A 78 2.60 8.89 1.54
C VAL A 78 1.34 9.48 2.20
N PRO A 79 1.16 10.80 2.20
CA PRO A 79 0.01 11.44 2.85
C PRO A 79 -1.34 11.18 2.17
N THR A 80 -1.38 10.90 0.87
CA THR A 80 -2.64 10.79 0.13
C THR A 80 -2.75 9.52 -0.71
N LEU A 81 -4.00 9.06 -0.92
CA LEU A 81 -4.28 7.93 -1.80
C LEU A 81 -3.86 8.20 -3.25
N GLN A 82 -3.95 9.46 -3.70
CA GLN A 82 -3.50 9.86 -5.02
C GLN A 82 -1.99 9.65 -5.18
N GLU A 83 -1.19 10.11 -4.22
CA GLU A 83 0.26 9.89 -4.24
C GLU A 83 0.62 8.41 -4.19
N ALA A 84 -0.17 7.58 -3.50
CA ALA A 84 0.04 6.14 -3.49
C ALA A 84 -0.17 5.52 -4.87
N TYR A 85 -1.19 5.98 -5.61
CA TYR A 85 -1.39 5.58 -7.00
C TYR A 85 -0.25 6.05 -7.89
N ASP A 86 0.14 7.32 -7.79
CA ASP A 86 1.19 7.93 -8.60
C ASP A 86 2.56 7.23 -8.37
N TYR A 87 2.87 6.88 -7.12
CA TYR A 87 4.09 6.13 -6.76
C TYR A 87 4.12 4.75 -7.42
N ILE A 88 3.01 4.01 -7.34
CA ILE A 88 2.91 2.67 -7.94
C ILE A 88 3.03 2.75 -9.46
N GLU A 89 2.37 3.74 -10.09
CA GLU A 89 2.46 3.95 -11.54
C GLU A 89 3.90 4.24 -11.96
N MET A 90 4.62 5.10 -11.23
CA MET A 90 6.03 5.38 -11.50
C MET A 90 6.91 4.14 -11.35
N GLU A 91 6.79 3.38 -10.27
CA GLU A 91 7.56 2.14 -10.10
C GLU A 91 7.22 1.08 -11.17
N GLU A 92 5.98 1.01 -11.64
CA GLU A 92 5.61 0.11 -12.74
C GLU A 92 6.26 0.52 -14.06
N ILE A 93 6.35 1.82 -14.34
CA ILE A 93 7.08 2.34 -15.51
C ILE A 93 8.58 1.99 -15.40
N GLU A 94 9.20 2.22 -14.24
CA GLU A 94 10.61 1.88 -13.98
C GLU A 94 10.87 0.39 -14.19
N ARG A 95 10.02 -0.48 -13.64
CA ARG A 95 10.10 -1.94 -13.84
C ARG A 95 9.94 -2.35 -15.30
N GLN A 96 9.08 -1.67 -16.06
CA GLN A 96 8.91 -1.94 -17.50
C GLN A 96 10.12 -1.50 -18.32
N LEU A 97 10.73 -0.37 -17.94
CA LEU A 97 11.96 0.14 -18.55
C LEU A 97 13.22 -0.58 -18.05
N ASN A 98 13.08 -1.40 -17.00
CA ASN A 98 14.16 -2.11 -16.32
C ASN A 98 15.27 -1.15 -15.86
N ILE A 99 14.85 -0.03 -15.28
CA ILE A 99 15.69 1.02 -14.68
C ILE A 99 15.45 1.13 -13.18
#